data_AF-A0A2E4HLC1-F1
#
_entry.id   AF-A0A2E4HLC1-F1
#
_cell.length_a   1.000
_cell.length_b   1.000
_cell.length_c   1.000
_cell.angle_alpha   90.00
_cell.angle_beta   90.00
_cell.angle_gamma   90.00
#
_symmetry.space_group_name_H-M   'P 1'
#
loop_
_entity.id
_entity.type
_entity.pdbx_description
1 polymer ?
#
loop_
_entity_poly.entity_id
_entity_poly.type
_entity_poly.pdbx_seq_one_letter_code
_entity_poly.pdbx_strand_id
1 'polypeptide(L)' 'MARRVKKPEEEDQIRDARMFFSKEETQSLKDAYEKAHEEGLTHFDFQGERLNTVYAKYLLSYLGQNGY' A
#
# COMPACT_ATOMS: atom_id res chain seq x y z
N MET A 1 13.51 -7.14 34.70
CA MET A 1 12.87 -5.84 34.38
C MET A 1 13.20 -5.47 32.94
N ALA A 2 12.20 -4.97 32.21
CA ALA A 2 12.03 -5.09 30.76
C ALA A 2 13.08 -4.36 29.90
N ARG A 3 13.65 -5.08 28.93
CA ARG A 3 14.38 -4.48 27.80
C ARG A 3 13.36 -3.94 26.81
N ARG A 4 13.46 -2.66 26.48
CA ARG A 4 12.63 -1.95 25.50
C ARG A 4 12.62 -2.73 24.18
N VAL A 5 11.42 -3.15 23.76
CA VAL A 5 11.16 -3.67 22.43
C VAL A 5 11.44 -2.52 21.44
N LYS A 6 12.64 -2.50 20.87
CA LYS A 6 12.86 -1.77 19.61
C LYS A 6 11.99 -2.51 18.60
N LYS A 7 10.91 -1.89 18.13
CA LYS A 7 10.13 -2.37 16.99
C LYS A 7 11.02 -2.23 15.76
N PRO A 8 11.55 -3.30 15.17
CA PRO A 8 12.13 -3.21 13.86
C PRO A 8 11.00 -3.48 12.83
N GLU A 9 11.20 -3.11 11.57
CA GLU A 9 10.50 -3.75 10.43
C GLU A 9 9.13 -3.22 9.98
N GLU A 10 8.86 -1.90 10.00
CA GLU A 10 7.84 -1.31 9.10
C GLU A 10 8.45 -0.66 7.83
N GLU A 11 9.78 -0.53 7.74
CA GLU A 11 10.45 0.13 6.61
C GLU A 11 10.86 -0.81 5.46
N ASP A 12 10.94 -2.13 5.67
CA ASP A 12 11.39 -3.07 4.62
C ASP A 12 10.27 -3.63 3.74
N GLN A 13 9.01 -3.63 4.19
CA GLN A 13 7.88 -4.09 3.34
C GLN A 13 7.52 -3.09 2.23
N ILE A 14 7.95 -1.83 2.37
CA ILE A 14 7.65 -0.75 1.43
C ILE A 14 8.59 -0.80 0.21
N ARG A 15 9.68 -1.56 0.27
CA ARG A 15 10.74 -1.54 -0.76
C ARG A 15 10.42 -2.35 -2.02
N ASP A 16 9.53 -3.34 -1.97
CA ASP A 16 9.20 -4.16 -3.16
C ASP A 16 7.98 -3.66 -3.97
N ALA A 17 7.09 -2.89 -3.37
CA ALA A 17 5.92 -2.33 -4.06
C ALA A 17 6.29 -1.32 -5.18
N ARG A 18 7.55 -0.88 -5.25
CA ARG A 18 8.01 0.14 -6.21
C ARG A 18 8.42 -0.42 -7.57
N MET A 19 8.62 -1.73 -7.73
CA MET A 19 9.28 -2.22 -8.95
C MET A 19 8.37 -2.77 -10.05
N PHE A 20 7.11 -3.17 -9.83
CA PHE A 20 6.36 -3.87 -10.89
C PHE A 20 4.83 -3.69 -10.92
N PHE A 21 4.25 -2.55 -10.52
CA PHE A 21 2.82 -2.35 -10.83
C PHE A 21 2.64 -2.01 -12.31
N SER A 22 2.12 -2.98 -13.06
CA SER A 22 1.62 -2.76 -14.42
C SER A 22 0.45 -1.75 -14.41
N LYS A 23 0.08 -1.18 -15.57
CA LYS A 23 -1.10 -0.30 -15.66
C LYS A 23 -2.37 -0.98 -15.13
N GLU A 24 -2.55 -2.25 -15.46
CA GLU A 24 -3.68 -3.06 -15.00
C GLU A 24 -3.67 -3.27 -13.47
N GLU A 25 -2.50 -3.44 -12.88
CA GLU A 25 -2.36 -3.63 -11.44
C GLU A 25 -2.52 -2.30 -10.69
N THR A 26 -2.09 -1.19 -11.28
CA THR A 26 -2.33 0.16 -10.76
C THR A 26 -3.83 0.46 -10.74
N GLN A 27 -4.56 0.08 -11.79
CA GLN A 27 -6.01 0.20 -11.83
C GLN A 27 -6.67 -0.71 -10.80
N SER A 28 -6.25 -1.97 -10.71
CA SER A 28 -6.77 -2.91 -9.68
C SER A 28 -6.50 -2.44 -8.26
N LEU A 29 -5.33 -1.85 -7.99
CA LEU A 29 -4.98 -1.22 -6.72
C LEU A 29 -5.87 -0.03 -6.43
N LYS A 30 -6.18 0.78 -7.45
CA LYS A 30 -7.11 1.91 -7.33
C LYS A 30 -8.50 1.43 -6.95
N ASP A 31 -9.03 0.43 -7.64
CA ASP A 31 -10.35 -0.14 -7.35
C ASP A 31 -10.41 -0.73 -5.93
N ALA A 32 -9.37 -1.46 -5.51
CA ALA A 32 -9.28 -2.01 -4.16
C ALA A 32 -9.18 -0.91 -3.09
N TYR A 33 -8.41 0.14 -3.36
CA TYR A 33 -8.31 1.31 -2.48
C TYR A 33 -9.65 2.06 -2.38
N GLU A 34 -10.33 2.30 -3.50
CA GLU A 34 -11.61 3.03 -3.52
C GLU A 34 -12.66 2.27 -2.70
N LYS A 35 -12.76 0.96 -2.88
CA LYS A 35 -13.65 0.11 -2.07
C LYS A 35 -13.30 0.17 -0.58
N ALA A 36 -12.03 0.02 -0.24
CA ALA A 36 -11.58 0.10 1.15
C ALA A 36 -11.82 1.48 1.76
N HIS A 37 -11.71 2.55 0.96
CA HIS A 37 -11.97 3.92 1.38
C HIS A 37 -13.46 4.19 1.62
N GLU A 38 -14.33 3.69 0.75
CA GLU A 38 -15.79 3.76 0.90
C GLU A 38 -16.26 2.99 2.16
N GLU A 39 -15.63 1.84 2.44
CA GLU A 39 -15.90 1.04 3.65
C GLU A 39 -15.27 1.65 4.92
N GLY A 40 -14.49 2.74 4.80
CA GLY A 40 -13.82 3.39 5.93
C GLY A 40 -12.70 2.54 6.54
N LEU A 41 -12.15 1.58 5.79
CA LEU A 41 -11.10 0.69 6.24
C LEU A 41 -9.74 1.41 6.26
N THR A 42 -8.95 1.13 7.29
CA THR A 42 -7.57 1.63 7.39
C THR A 42 -6.58 0.77 6.61
N HIS A 43 -6.97 -0.47 6.28
CA HIS A 43 -6.15 -1.45 5.59
C HIS A 43 -7.03 -2.35 4.70
N PHE A 44 -6.46 -2.88 3.64
CA PHE A 44 -7.08 -3.86 2.75
C PHE A 44 -6.06 -4.86 2.25
N ASP A 45 -6.52 -6.06 1.90
CA ASP A 45 -5.67 -7.08 1.32
C ASP A 45 -5.63 -6.94 -0.22
N PHE A 46 -4.42 -6.89 -0.78
CA PHE A 46 -4.18 -6.78 -2.21
C PHE A 46 -3.01 -7.69 -2.58
N GLN A 47 -3.22 -8.58 -3.56
CA GLN A 47 -2.21 -9.56 -3.99
C GLN A 47 -1.64 -10.43 -2.85
N GLY A 48 -2.39 -10.64 -1.77
CA GLY A 48 -1.96 -11.40 -0.59
C GLY A 48 -1.18 -10.60 0.45
N GLU A 49 -1.00 -9.30 0.22
CA GLU A 49 -0.36 -8.38 1.16
C GLU A 49 -1.38 -7.42 1.77
N ARG A 50 -1.18 -7.07 3.05
CA ARG A 50 -2.03 -6.10 3.75
C ARG A 50 -1.49 -4.69 3.52
N LEU A 51 -2.17 -3.93 2.68
CA LEU A 51 -1.83 -2.54 2.40
C LEU A 51 -2.61 -1.58 3.28
N ASN A 52 -1.94 -0.52 3.73
CA ASN A 52 -2.58 0.59 4.42
C ASN A 52 -3.25 1.53 3.40
N THR A 53 -4.47 1.99 3.67
CA THR A 53 -5.21 2.87 2.73
C THR A 53 -4.53 4.21 2.53
N VAL A 54 -3.91 4.79 3.57
CA VAL A 54 -3.14 6.03 3.45
C VAL A 54 -1.92 5.81 2.54
N TYR A 55 -1.21 4.70 2.72
CA TYR A 55 -0.07 4.34 1.89
C TYR A 55 -0.49 4.09 0.43
N ALA A 56 -1.57 3.35 0.21
CA ALA A 56 -2.12 3.10 -1.12
C ALA A 56 -2.50 4.40 -1.85
N LYS A 57 -3.08 5.38 -1.14
CA LYS A 57 -3.35 6.72 -1.70
C LYS A 57 -2.08 7.41 -2.20
N TYR A 58 -1.02 7.39 -1.39
CA TYR A 58 0.28 7.96 -1.79
C TYR A 58 0.87 7.22 -2.99
N LEU A 59 0.78 5.88 -2.99
CA LEU A 59 1.27 5.04 -4.07
C LEU A 59 0.54 5.32 -5.39
N LEU A 60 -0.80 5.39 -5.37
CA LEU A 60 -1.62 5.74 -6.53
C LEU A 60 -1.31 7.14 -7.07
N SER A 61 -1.13 8.12 -6.18
CA SER A 61 -0.75 9.47 -6.58
C SER A 61 0.64 9.49 -7.24
N TYR A 62 1.58 8.69 -6.74
CA TYR A 62 2.92 8.57 -7.30
C TYR A 62 2.92 7.87 -8.67
N LEU A 63 2.14 6.80 -8.82
CA LEU A 63 1.99 6.07 -10.08
C LEU A 63 1.31 6.94 -11.16
N GLY A 64 0.28 7.71 -10.78
CA GLY A 64 -0.41 8.62 -11.71
C GLY A 64 0.41 9.84 -12.15
N GLN A 65 1.32 10.36 -11.31
CA GLN A 65 2.20 11.48 -11.69
C GLN A 65 3.36 11.08 -12.61
N ASN A 66 3.81 9.81 -12.55
CA ASN A 66 4.93 9.31 -13.35
C ASN A 66 4.52 8.71 -14.70
N GLY A 67 3.26 8.83 -15.11
CA GLY A 67 2.84 8.59 -16.49
C GLY A 67 2.78 7.13 -16.93
N TYR A 68 2.34 6.23 -16.04
CA TYR A 68 1.71 4.97 -16.47
C TYR A 68 0.20 5.14 -16.58
#